data_AF-A0A7C6ABD9-F1
#
_entry.id   AF-A0A7C6ABD9-F1
#
_cell.length_a   1.000
_cell.length_b   1.000
_cell.length_c   1.000
_cell.angle_alpha   90.00
_cell.angle_beta   90.00
_cell.angle_gamma   90.00
#
_symmetry.space_group_name_H-M   'P 1'
#
loop_
_entity.id
_entity.type
_entity.pdbx_description
1 polymer ?
#
loop_
_entity_poly.entity_id
_entity_poly.type
_entity_poly.pdbx_seq_one_letter_code
_entity_poly.pdbx_strand_id
1 'polypeptide(L)'
;MNNFILFWNILSKNAVVSGSLRKYVSEEDVPLTFKRPLDFIHNEDASCGKNILAKHINPIIKYIFNNLTDDSQLDILKKCYVRQKQLADTGTIIRSSFDRLPHYAKKFDINWFKETETESGEFQISFEKCGEFLRTQTPMGSIIMLLGGIGSGKTTFVHHFFKVVMADREDILWFYVDFGTSPPELEKIEQFIYDSIVQHYQTQYKTKLGDYLKSVGLSDIKPNGESLIVFFTMLRYKGYTISIVLDNVDQHSYTSPLYQERVFELAQNLTQKFKTITLLTCVRNPFSDLQDQACWMLITSRNSISNRQILRIL
;
A
#
# COMPACT_ATOMS: atom_id res chain seq x y z
N MET A 1 -12.13 1.73 55.08
CA MET A 1 -11.56 0.71 54.17
C MET A 1 -12.70 -0.14 53.60
N ASN A 2 -13.81 0.48 53.17
CA ASN A 2 -15.13 -0.19 53.23
C ASN A 2 -15.64 -0.74 51.88
N ASN A 3 -14.92 -0.53 50.78
CA ASN A 3 -15.36 -0.94 49.44
C ASN A 3 -14.39 -1.93 48.76
N PHE A 4 -13.47 -2.56 49.50
CA PHE A 4 -12.55 -3.53 48.92
C PHE A 4 -13.30 -4.74 48.33
N ILE A 5 -14.35 -5.20 49.00
CA ILE A 5 -15.18 -6.32 48.52
C ILE A 5 -15.91 -5.93 47.23
N LEU A 6 -16.48 -4.72 47.18
CA LEU A 6 -17.13 -4.19 45.97
C LEU A 6 -16.13 -4.06 44.81
N PHE A 7 -14.94 -3.51 45.09
CA PHE A 7 -13.86 -3.38 44.12
C PHE A 7 -13.41 -4.75 43.59
N TRP A 8 -13.20 -5.74 44.46
CA TRP A 8 -12.77 -7.08 44.08
C TRP A 8 -13.83 -7.82 43.27
N ASN A 9 -15.11 -7.69 43.63
CA ASN A 9 -16.21 -8.32 42.92
C ASN A 9 -16.47 -7.73 41.52
N ILE A 10 -16.02 -6.49 41.28
CA ILE A 10 -16.20 -5.81 40.00
C ILE A 10 -14.95 -5.93 39.11
N LEU A 11 -13.74 -5.86 39.70
CA LEU A 11 -12.50 -5.69 38.95
C LEU A 11 -11.50 -6.85 39.11
N SER A 12 -11.83 -7.91 39.85
CA SER A 12 -11.00 -9.12 39.83
C SER A 12 -10.98 -9.74 38.43
N LYS A 13 -9.90 -10.46 38.11
CA LYS A 13 -9.72 -11.09 36.80
C LYS A 13 -10.93 -11.94 36.37
N ASN A 14 -11.51 -12.70 37.31
CA ASN A 14 -12.69 -13.53 37.06
C ASN A 14 -13.96 -12.69 36.83
N ALA A 15 -14.10 -11.57 37.55
CA ALA A 15 -15.20 -10.63 37.39
C ALA A 15 -15.18 -9.92 36.03
N VAL A 16 -14.00 -9.51 35.56
CA VAL A 16 -13.82 -8.88 34.24
C VAL A 16 -14.12 -9.87 33.11
N VAL A 17 -13.62 -11.11 33.21
CA VAL A 17 -13.88 -12.17 32.21
C VAL A 17 -15.36 -12.55 32.14
N SER A 18 -16.07 -12.54 33.27
CA SER A 18 -17.50 -12.81 33.34
C SER A 18 -18.39 -11.60 33.02
N GLY A 19 -17.80 -10.44 32.73
CA GLY A 19 -18.53 -9.23 32.36
C GLY A 19 -19.36 -8.62 33.50
N SER A 20 -19.02 -8.89 34.76
CA SER A 20 -19.84 -8.49 35.91
C SER A 20 -20.01 -6.98 36.05
N LEU A 21 -19.04 -6.19 35.57
CA LEU A 21 -19.06 -4.73 35.55
C LEU A 21 -20.30 -4.17 34.83
N ARG A 22 -20.78 -4.82 33.76
CA ARG A 22 -21.97 -4.36 33.02
C ARG A 22 -23.21 -4.29 33.90
N LYS A 23 -23.34 -5.20 34.87
CA LYS A 23 -24.50 -5.26 35.79
C LYS A 23 -24.52 -4.13 36.82
N TYR A 24 -23.36 -3.54 37.11
CA TYR A 24 -23.24 -2.47 38.12
C TYR A 24 -23.26 -1.07 37.51
N VAL A 25 -22.94 -0.94 36.21
CA VAL A 25 -22.83 0.34 35.51
C VAL A 25 -24.04 0.63 34.62
N SER A 26 -24.81 -0.39 34.23
CA SER A 26 -25.99 -0.21 33.39
C SER A 26 -27.22 -0.14 34.29
N GLU A 27 -27.78 1.06 34.48
CA GLU A 27 -28.98 1.25 35.31
C GLU A 27 -30.24 0.63 34.66
N GLU A 28 -30.23 0.34 33.37
CA GLU A 28 -31.29 -0.42 32.68
C GLU A 28 -30.66 -1.19 31.52
N ASP A 29 -31.11 -2.44 31.29
CA ASP A 29 -30.93 -3.16 30.02
C ASP A 29 -31.81 -2.49 28.96
N VAL A 30 -31.54 -1.21 28.66
CA VAL A 30 -32.14 -0.57 27.48
C VAL A 30 -31.39 -1.17 26.30
N PRO A 31 -32.07 -1.90 25.39
CA PRO A 31 -31.42 -2.32 24.17
C PRO A 31 -30.86 -1.07 23.49
N LEU A 32 -29.55 -1.07 23.24
CA LEU A 32 -28.88 -0.01 22.48
C LEU A 32 -29.47 0.00 21.07
N THR A 33 -30.54 0.77 20.86
CA THR A 33 -31.08 1.03 19.54
C THR A 33 -30.13 2.02 18.87
N PHE A 34 -29.20 1.50 18.08
CA PHE A 34 -28.37 2.30 17.20
C PHE A 34 -29.27 2.88 16.10
N LYS A 35 -29.66 4.14 16.25
CA LYS A 35 -30.35 4.86 15.18
C LYS A 35 -29.33 5.24 14.12
N ARG A 36 -29.40 4.61 12.95
CA ARG A 36 -28.62 5.00 11.78
C ARG A 36 -29.25 6.25 11.18
N PRO A 37 -28.48 7.14 10.54
CA PRO A 37 -29.05 8.26 9.77
C PRO A 37 -30.10 7.83 8.73
N LEU A 38 -29.99 6.61 8.20
CA LEU A 38 -30.95 5.96 7.31
C LEU A 38 -32.34 5.80 7.94
N ASP A 39 -32.41 5.51 9.23
CA ASP A 39 -33.66 5.25 9.96
C ASP A 39 -34.54 6.52 10.09
N PHE A 40 -34.01 7.69 9.71
CA PHE A 40 -34.72 8.98 9.71
C PHE A 40 -35.11 9.47 8.31
N ILE A 41 -34.76 8.73 7.26
CA ILE A 41 -35.08 9.10 5.89
C ILE A 41 -36.51 8.64 5.61
N HIS A 42 -37.33 9.50 5.00
CA HIS A 42 -38.75 9.28 4.71
C HIS A 42 -39.04 8.10 3.73
N ASN A 43 -38.04 7.27 3.44
CA ASN A 43 -38.08 6.18 2.45
C ASN A 43 -36.90 5.21 2.67
N GLU A 44 -36.84 4.56 3.84
CA GLU A 44 -35.75 3.62 4.21
C GLU A 44 -35.62 2.46 3.21
N ASP A 45 -36.74 1.95 2.69
CA ASP A 45 -36.81 0.83 1.75
C ASP A 45 -36.83 1.24 0.27
N ALA A 46 -36.76 2.55 -0.02
CA ALA A 46 -36.65 2.99 -1.40
C ALA A 46 -35.33 2.46 -1.95
N SER A 47 -35.41 1.52 -2.90
CA SER A 47 -34.26 1.07 -3.68
C SER A 47 -33.49 2.32 -4.09
N CYS A 48 -32.25 2.47 -3.60
CA CYS A 48 -31.46 3.68 -3.75
C CYS A 48 -31.13 3.86 -5.24
N GLY A 49 -32.12 4.31 -6.00
CA GLY A 49 -32.02 4.60 -7.41
C GLY A 49 -30.98 5.69 -7.52
N LYS A 50 -29.93 5.42 -8.31
CA LYS A 50 -28.89 6.40 -8.58
C LYS A 50 -29.56 7.74 -8.88
N ASN A 51 -29.23 8.76 -8.08
CA ASN A 51 -29.75 10.12 -8.25
C ASN A 51 -29.70 10.49 -9.74
N ILE A 52 -30.70 11.23 -10.25
CA ILE A 52 -30.74 11.71 -11.65
C ILE A 52 -29.40 12.36 -12.02
N LEU A 53 -28.81 13.12 -11.09
CA LEU A 53 -27.49 13.73 -11.24
C LEU A 53 -26.36 12.71 -11.43
N ALA A 54 -26.44 11.52 -10.82
CA ALA A 54 -25.43 10.47 -10.97
C ALA A 54 -25.29 10.03 -12.45
N LYS A 55 -26.35 10.10 -13.28
CA LYS A 55 -26.23 9.80 -14.71
C LYS A 55 -25.36 10.81 -15.45
N HIS A 56 -25.35 12.07 -15.01
CA HIS A 56 -24.58 13.16 -15.61
C HIS A 56 -23.19 13.31 -14.97
N ILE A 57 -23.07 13.02 -13.68
CA ILE A 57 -21.82 13.12 -12.92
C ILE A 57 -20.95 11.88 -13.13
N ASN A 58 -21.52 10.68 -13.24
CA ASN A 58 -20.72 9.44 -13.41
C ASN A 58 -19.77 9.47 -14.61
N PRO A 59 -20.15 9.99 -15.80
CA PRO A 59 -19.20 10.15 -16.90
C PRO A 59 -18.01 11.05 -16.54
N ILE A 60 -18.24 12.14 -15.81
CA ILE A 60 -17.20 13.07 -15.36
C ILE A 60 -16.32 12.39 -14.31
N ILE A 61 -16.92 11.73 -13.31
CA ILE A 61 -16.20 10.96 -12.30
C ILE A 61 -15.35 9.88 -12.96
N LYS A 62 -15.90 9.13 -13.91
CA LYS A 62 -15.14 8.11 -14.66
C LYS A 62 -14.01 8.76 -15.45
N TYR A 63 -14.27 9.86 -16.15
CA TYR A 63 -13.24 10.56 -16.92
C TYR A 63 -12.08 11.05 -16.03
N ILE A 64 -12.40 11.62 -14.87
CA ILE A 64 -11.41 12.18 -13.94
C ILE A 64 -10.70 11.08 -13.13
N PHE A 65 -11.40 10.03 -12.69
CA PHE A 65 -10.90 9.12 -11.66
C PHE A 65 -10.69 7.65 -12.09
N ASN A 66 -11.20 7.18 -13.24
CA ASN A 66 -10.96 5.77 -13.62
C ASN A 66 -9.52 5.51 -14.09
N ASN A 67 -8.86 6.47 -14.74
CA ASN A 67 -7.59 6.23 -15.44
C ASN A 67 -6.53 7.29 -15.11
N LEU A 68 -6.50 7.79 -13.87
CA LEU A 68 -5.47 8.75 -13.40
C LEU A 68 -4.03 8.23 -13.54
N THR A 69 -3.87 6.95 -13.87
CA THR A 69 -2.60 6.27 -14.08
C THR A 69 -2.06 6.41 -15.50
N ASP A 70 -2.87 6.83 -16.49
CA ASP A 70 -2.45 6.98 -17.89
C ASP A 70 -1.65 8.28 -18.13
N ASP A 71 -0.68 8.23 -19.03
CA ASP A 71 0.19 9.37 -19.38
C ASP A 71 -0.61 10.54 -19.97
N SER A 72 -1.74 10.24 -20.62
CA SER A 72 -2.66 11.24 -21.18
C SER A 72 -3.36 12.10 -20.11
N GLN A 73 -3.35 11.67 -18.85
CA GLN A 73 -4.06 12.33 -17.73
C GLN A 73 -3.11 12.93 -16.69
N LEU A 74 -1.82 13.10 -17.01
CA LEU A 74 -0.80 13.59 -16.07
C LEU A 74 -1.14 14.99 -15.49
N ASP A 75 -1.73 15.87 -16.30
CA ASP A 75 -2.20 17.19 -15.84
C ASP A 75 -3.38 17.08 -14.86
N ILE A 76 -4.27 16.10 -15.06
CA ILE A 76 -5.38 15.82 -14.15
C ILE A 76 -4.83 15.26 -12.85
N LEU A 77 -3.89 14.31 -12.91
CA LEU A 77 -3.20 13.77 -11.74
C LEU A 77 -2.52 14.87 -10.93
N LYS A 78 -1.80 15.79 -11.58
CA LYS A 78 -1.18 16.96 -10.91
C LYS A 78 -2.19 17.85 -10.21
N LYS A 79 -3.37 18.09 -10.81
CA LYS A 79 -4.40 19.03 -10.31
C LYS A 79 -5.35 18.39 -9.29
N CYS A 80 -5.66 17.12 -9.43
CA CYS A 80 -6.65 16.40 -8.61
C CYS A 80 -6.02 15.69 -7.40
N TYR A 81 -4.68 15.56 -7.35
CA TYR A 81 -4.01 15.05 -6.17
C TYR A 81 -4.12 16.05 -5.00
N VAL A 82 -4.83 15.65 -3.94
CA VAL A 82 -5.09 16.49 -2.77
C VAL A 82 -3.92 16.41 -1.79
N ARG A 83 -3.07 17.43 -1.78
CA ARG A 83 -1.78 17.51 -1.08
C ARG A 83 -1.85 17.80 0.45
N GLN A 84 -3.06 17.77 1.03
CA GLN A 84 -3.48 18.15 2.40
C GLN A 84 -3.52 19.65 2.77
N LYS A 85 -4.68 20.08 3.33
CA LYS A 85 -4.92 20.87 4.58
C LYS A 85 -6.19 21.76 4.56
N GLN A 86 -7.30 21.36 3.92
CA GLN A 86 -8.62 21.99 4.19
C GLN A 86 -9.58 21.10 5.00
N LEU A 87 -9.23 19.84 5.27
CA LEU A 87 -10.06 18.89 6.04
C LEU A 87 -9.42 18.43 7.37
N ALA A 88 -8.20 18.88 7.68
CA ALA A 88 -7.46 18.40 8.84
C ALA A 88 -8.04 18.90 10.17
N ASP A 89 -8.59 20.10 10.23
CA ASP A 89 -8.96 20.73 11.51
C ASP A 89 -10.14 20.04 12.21
N THR A 90 -11.00 19.33 11.47
CA THR A 90 -12.14 18.59 12.06
C THR A 90 -11.77 17.16 12.51
N GLY A 91 -10.71 16.58 11.94
CA GLY A 91 -10.29 15.19 12.21
C GLY A 91 -9.27 15.03 13.35
N THR A 92 -8.60 16.10 13.75
CA THR A 92 -7.47 16.05 14.72
C THR A 92 -7.88 15.53 16.10
N ILE A 93 -9.10 15.85 16.55
CA ILE A 93 -9.62 15.44 17.87
C ILE A 93 -9.97 13.95 17.90
N ILE A 94 -10.43 13.39 16.77
CA ILE A 94 -10.78 11.97 16.66
C ILE A 94 -9.52 11.12 16.44
N ARG A 95 -8.57 11.61 15.62
CA ARG A 95 -7.32 10.91 15.29
C ARG A 95 -6.36 10.75 16.46
N SER A 96 -6.25 11.74 17.36
CA SER A 96 -5.30 11.71 18.48
C SER A 96 -5.50 10.55 19.46
N SER A 97 -6.70 9.95 19.47
CA SER A 97 -7.06 8.87 20.39
C SER A 97 -6.87 7.47 19.81
N PHE A 98 -6.76 7.33 18.48
CA PHE A 98 -6.74 6.02 17.80
C PHE A 98 -5.51 5.80 16.90
N ASP A 99 -4.77 6.85 16.51
CA ASP A 99 -3.64 6.77 15.57
C ASP A 99 -2.28 6.55 16.26
N ARG A 100 -2.19 5.61 17.22
CA ARG A 100 -0.89 5.25 17.80
C ARG A 100 -0.32 4.02 17.11
N LEU A 101 0.87 4.18 16.51
CA LEU A 101 1.68 3.03 16.11
C LEU A 101 1.80 2.07 17.30
N PRO A 102 1.50 0.78 17.10
CA PRO A 102 1.71 -0.22 18.13
C PRO A 102 3.16 -0.17 18.61
N HIS A 103 3.43 -0.47 19.88
CA HIS A 103 4.79 -0.38 20.42
C HIS A 103 5.81 -1.26 19.67
N TYR A 104 5.35 -2.34 19.02
CA TYR A 104 6.20 -3.18 18.18
C TYR A 104 6.64 -2.52 16.87
N ALA A 105 6.00 -1.43 16.45
CA ALA A 105 6.28 -0.78 15.18
C ALA A 105 7.71 -0.19 15.09
N LYS A 106 8.26 0.26 16.22
CA LYS A 106 9.67 0.69 16.31
C LYS A 106 10.66 -0.44 15.98
N LYS A 107 10.28 -1.70 16.19
CA LYS A 107 11.13 -2.87 15.90
C LYS A 107 11.27 -3.14 14.39
N PHE A 108 10.27 -2.70 13.60
CA PHE A 108 10.19 -2.98 12.16
C PHE A 108 10.44 -1.72 11.30
N ASP A 109 11.05 -0.67 11.87
CA ASP A 109 11.32 0.61 11.18
C ASP A 109 10.06 1.16 10.48
N ILE A 110 8.90 1.03 11.15
CA ILE A 110 7.62 1.49 10.61
C ILE A 110 7.52 3.00 10.83
N ASN A 111 7.46 3.74 9.74
CA ASN A 111 7.41 5.20 9.76
C ASN A 111 6.08 5.71 9.18
N TRP A 112 5.47 6.69 9.87
CA TRP A 112 4.40 7.51 9.31
C TRP A 112 5.04 8.55 8.41
N PHE A 113 4.42 8.83 7.26
CA PHE A 113 4.84 9.96 6.46
C PHE A 113 3.75 11.00 6.35
N LYS A 114 4.19 12.26 6.39
CA LYS A 114 3.38 13.43 6.11
C LYS A 114 4.00 14.16 4.92
N GLU A 115 3.23 14.26 3.83
CA GLU A 115 3.66 14.96 2.61
C GLU A 115 3.59 16.49 2.78
N THR A 116 4.40 17.21 2.00
CA THR A 116 4.38 18.68 1.89
C THR A 116 4.24 19.13 0.44
N GLU A 117 4.11 20.44 0.20
CA GLU A 117 3.61 21.05 -1.05
C GLU A 117 4.41 20.72 -2.33
N THR A 118 5.70 20.38 -2.21
CA THR A 118 6.63 20.20 -3.35
C THR A 118 7.49 18.94 -3.24
N GLU A 119 7.39 18.22 -2.13
CA GLU A 119 8.20 17.04 -1.82
C GLU A 119 7.24 15.96 -1.31
N SER A 120 7.47 14.69 -1.63
CA SER A 120 6.82 13.61 -0.86
C SER A 120 7.41 13.49 0.57
N GLY A 121 8.10 14.54 1.01
CA GLY A 121 8.70 14.74 2.32
C GLY A 121 9.59 13.57 2.70
N GLU A 122 9.25 12.96 3.82
CA GLU A 122 9.96 11.83 4.39
C GLU A 122 9.94 10.55 3.51
N PHE A 123 8.96 10.40 2.61
CA PHE A 123 8.92 9.28 1.68
C PHE A 123 10.02 9.39 0.62
N GLN A 124 10.17 10.56 -0.02
CA GLN A 124 11.24 10.80 -0.98
C GLN A 124 12.61 10.57 -0.35
N ILE A 125 12.85 11.13 0.84
CA ILE A 125 14.11 10.96 1.56
C ILE A 125 14.38 9.47 1.84
N SER A 126 13.36 8.71 2.23
CA SER A 126 13.51 7.28 2.49
C SER A 126 13.77 6.48 1.21
N PHE A 127 13.07 6.80 0.14
CA PHE A 127 13.27 6.19 -1.18
C PHE A 127 14.69 6.49 -1.72
N GLU A 128 15.15 7.73 -1.62
CA GLU A 128 16.49 8.14 -2.06
C GLU A 128 17.59 7.45 -1.25
N LYS A 129 17.41 7.30 0.06
CA LYS A 129 18.30 6.49 0.91
C LYS A 129 18.37 5.05 0.43
N CYS A 130 17.24 4.42 0.12
CA CYS A 130 17.22 3.08 -0.48
C CYS A 130 18.01 3.03 -1.80
N GLY A 131 17.87 4.07 -2.65
CA GLY A 131 18.62 4.19 -3.90
C GLY A 131 20.13 4.42 -3.70
N GLU A 132 20.53 5.14 -2.66
CA GLU A 132 21.93 5.29 -2.27
C GLU A 132 22.51 3.95 -1.82
N PHE A 133 21.82 3.21 -0.93
CA PHE A 133 22.26 1.88 -0.50
C PHE A 133 22.45 0.92 -1.67
N LEU A 134 21.55 0.94 -2.66
CA LEU A 134 21.68 0.11 -3.87
C LEU A 134 22.93 0.41 -4.70
N ARG A 135 23.46 1.63 -4.63
CA ARG A 135 24.65 2.07 -5.39
C ARG A 135 25.97 1.82 -4.67
N THR A 136 25.94 1.48 -3.37
CA THR A 136 27.15 1.16 -2.58
C THR A 136 27.61 -0.30 -2.78
N GLN A 137 28.82 -0.63 -2.33
CA GLN A 137 29.51 -1.90 -2.65
C GLN A 137 28.83 -3.20 -2.13
N THR A 138 27.77 -3.08 -1.32
CA THR A 138 26.92 -4.23 -0.93
C THR A 138 25.45 -3.94 -1.28
N PRO A 139 25.06 -3.96 -2.57
CA PRO A 139 23.68 -3.68 -2.96
C PRO A 139 22.73 -4.69 -2.30
N MET A 140 21.88 -4.22 -1.41
CA MET A 140 20.76 -4.98 -0.87
C MET A 140 19.47 -4.37 -1.37
N GLY A 141 18.60 -5.22 -1.92
CA GLY A 141 17.28 -4.76 -2.32
C GLY A 141 16.51 -4.25 -1.10
N SER A 142 15.67 -3.24 -1.31
CA SER A 142 14.86 -2.64 -0.25
C SER A 142 13.37 -2.83 -0.56
N ILE A 143 12.58 -3.25 0.43
CA ILE A 143 11.12 -3.29 0.30
C ILE A 143 10.52 -2.14 1.08
N ILE A 144 9.59 -1.46 0.43
CA ILE A 144 8.75 -0.39 0.94
C ILE A 144 7.31 -0.89 0.84
N MET A 145 6.63 -1.05 1.97
CA MET A 145 5.21 -1.38 1.98
C MET A 145 4.38 -0.13 2.21
N LEU A 146 3.32 0.08 1.42
CA LEU A 146 2.33 1.16 1.56
C LEU A 146 0.98 0.56 1.95
N LEU A 147 0.56 0.82 3.19
CA LEU A 147 -0.72 0.36 3.72
C LEU A 147 -1.75 1.49 3.76
N GLY A 148 -3.03 1.16 3.58
CA GLY A 148 -4.15 2.08 3.79
C GLY A 148 -5.45 1.50 3.26
N GLY A 149 -6.61 1.96 3.74
CA GLY A 149 -7.92 1.41 3.34
C GLY A 149 -8.26 1.47 1.84
N ILE A 150 -9.38 0.86 1.44
CA ILE A 150 -9.89 0.94 0.06
C ILE A 150 -10.15 2.40 -0.29
N GLY A 151 -9.71 2.84 -1.46
CA GLY A 151 -9.90 4.22 -1.89
C GLY A 151 -9.05 5.25 -1.14
N SER A 152 -8.07 4.83 -0.33
CA SER A 152 -7.16 5.76 0.35
C SER A 152 -6.22 6.50 -0.61
N GLY A 153 -6.11 6.04 -1.87
CA GLY A 153 -5.36 6.70 -2.94
C GLY A 153 -3.96 6.12 -3.24
N LYS A 154 -3.72 4.80 -3.06
CA LYS A 154 -2.34 4.25 -3.03
C LYS A 154 -1.75 4.23 -4.42
N THR A 155 -2.50 3.67 -5.36
CA THR A 155 -2.24 3.73 -6.78
C THR A 155 -2.01 5.17 -7.23
N THR A 156 -2.90 6.08 -6.86
CA THR A 156 -2.76 7.51 -7.20
C THR A 156 -1.48 8.13 -6.63
N PHE A 157 -1.14 7.83 -5.37
CA PHE A 157 0.10 8.27 -4.73
C PHE A 157 1.32 7.75 -5.48
N VAL A 158 1.39 6.46 -5.79
CA VAL A 158 2.52 5.86 -6.49
C VAL A 158 2.72 6.51 -7.86
N HIS A 159 1.64 6.65 -8.64
CA HIS A 159 1.71 7.30 -9.94
C HIS A 159 2.10 8.78 -9.81
N HIS A 160 1.55 9.51 -8.85
CA HIS A 160 1.94 10.90 -8.60
C HIS A 160 3.42 10.99 -8.21
N PHE A 161 3.90 10.12 -7.32
CA PHE A 161 5.29 10.08 -6.90
C PHE A 161 6.23 9.88 -8.09
N PHE A 162 6.03 8.86 -8.91
CA PHE A 162 6.94 8.60 -10.03
C PHE A 162 6.77 9.55 -11.22
N LYS A 163 5.53 9.96 -11.56
CA LYS A 163 5.26 10.79 -12.75
C LYS A 163 5.30 12.30 -12.50
N VAL A 164 5.25 12.73 -11.23
CA VAL A 164 5.24 14.16 -10.86
C VAL A 164 6.42 14.49 -9.98
N VAL A 165 6.62 13.78 -8.87
CA VAL A 165 7.70 14.10 -7.91
C VAL A 165 9.07 13.69 -8.43
N MET A 166 9.17 12.52 -9.06
CA MET A 166 10.42 11.97 -9.62
C MET A 166 10.56 12.25 -11.13
N ALA A 167 9.73 13.11 -11.71
CA ALA A 167 9.70 13.34 -13.16
C ALA A 167 11.04 13.82 -13.72
N ASP A 168 11.74 14.68 -12.97
CA ASP A 168 13.03 15.26 -13.38
C ASP A 168 14.23 14.32 -13.12
N ARG A 169 13.99 13.13 -12.54
CA ARG A 169 15.02 12.15 -12.18
C ARG A 169 15.17 11.10 -13.27
N GLU A 170 15.97 11.42 -14.28
CA GLU A 170 16.25 10.50 -15.39
C GLU A 170 17.02 9.23 -14.98
N ASP A 171 17.69 9.27 -13.83
CA ASP A 171 18.44 8.16 -13.23
C ASP A 171 17.54 7.14 -12.53
N ILE A 172 16.22 7.37 -12.46
CA ILE A 172 15.27 6.44 -11.85
C ILE A 172 14.44 5.75 -12.96
N LEU A 173 14.40 4.42 -12.91
CA LEU A 173 13.51 3.60 -13.74
C LEU A 173 12.55 2.84 -12.82
N TRP A 174 11.26 2.90 -13.09
CA TRP A 174 10.26 2.19 -12.31
C TRP A 174 9.42 1.25 -13.18
N PHE A 175 9.11 0.07 -12.65
CA PHE A 175 8.35 -0.98 -13.30
C PHE A 175 7.06 -1.24 -12.55
N TYR A 176 5.92 -0.97 -13.18
CA TYR A 176 4.61 -1.07 -12.55
C TYR A 176 3.94 -2.42 -12.87
N VAL A 177 3.42 -3.08 -11.84
CA VAL A 177 2.69 -4.34 -11.93
C VAL A 177 1.37 -4.19 -11.18
N ASP A 178 0.26 -4.28 -11.91
CA ASP A 178 -1.09 -4.15 -11.36
C ASP A 178 -1.71 -5.51 -11.03
N PHE A 179 -1.74 -5.86 -9.74
CA PHE A 179 -2.40 -7.09 -9.28
C PHE A 179 -3.94 -7.02 -9.34
N GLY A 180 -4.53 -5.89 -9.71
CA GLY A 180 -5.92 -5.81 -10.13
C GLY A 180 -6.23 -6.71 -11.34
N THR A 181 -5.21 -7.03 -12.15
CA THR A 181 -5.31 -7.87 -13.35
C THR A 181 -4.59 -9.22 -13.21
N SER A 182 -4.08 -9.54 -12.02
CA SER A 182 -3.28 -10.77 -11.83
C SER A 182 -4.14 -12.03 -11.84
N PRO A 183 -3.56 -13.18 -12.22
CA PRO A 183 -4.21 -14.47 -12.07
C PRO A 183 -4.40 -14.82 -10.57
N PRO A 184 -5.49 -15.52 -10.21
CA PRO A 184 -5.70 -16.02 -8.86
C PRO A 184 -4.81 -17.23 -8.50
N GLU A 185 -4.25 -17.93 -9.49
CA GLU A 185 -3.41 -19.12 -9.25
C GLU A 185 -2.00 -18.76 -8.78
N LEU A 186 -1.56 -19.36 -7.66
CA LEU A 186 -0.31 -19.04 -6.98
C LEU A 186 0.93 -19.30 -7.85
N GLU A 187 0.88 -20.33 -8.68
CA GLU A 187 1.99 -20.74 -9.54
C GLU A 187 2.23 -19.76 -10.70
N LYS A 188 1.21 -18.98 -11.06
CA LYS A 188 1.27 -18.04 -12.18
C LYS A 188 1.74 -16.64 -11.77
N ILE A 189 1.80 -16.33 -10.47
CA ILE A 189 2.14 -15.00 -9.96
C ILE A 189 3.53 -14.55 -10.43
N GLU A 190 4.53 -15.43 -10.34
CA GLU A 190 5.90 -15.08 -10.71
C GLU A 190 6.00 -14.75 -12.20
N GLN A 191 5.41 -15.59 -13.05
CA GLN A 191 5.39 -15.36 -14.49
C GLN A 191 4.63 -14.07 -14.84
N PHE A 192 3.51 -13.81 -14.17
CA PHE A 192 2.75 -12.57 -14.33
C PHE A 192 3.59 -11.32 -14.02
N ILE A 193 4.39 -11.35 -12.95
CA ILE A 193 5.31 -10.24 -12.63
C ILE A 193 6.35 -10.06 -13.74
N TYR A 194 6.94 -11.15 -14.24
CA TYR A 194 7.93 -11.10 -15.32
C TYR A 194 7.36 -10.56 -16.62
N ASP A 195 6.18 -11.03 -17.01
CA ASP A 195 5.47 -10.56 -18.21
C ASP A 195 5.16 -9.07 -18.09
N SER A 196 4.67 -8.64 -16.92
CA SER A 196 4.35 -7.22 -16.65
C SER A 196 5.58 -6.32 -16.74
N ILE A 197 6.72 -6.75 -16.17
CA ILE A 197 7.99 -6.00 -16.24
C ILE A 197 8.45 -5.85 -17.70
N VAL A 198 8.44 -6.94 -18.48
CA VAL A 198 8.86 -6.90 -19.89
C VAL A 198 7.90 -6.05 -20.71
N GLN A 199 6.59 -6.19 -20.52
CA GLN A 199 5.60 -5.37 -21.20
C GLN A 199 5.82 -3.88 -20.90
N HIS A 200 6.02 -3.52 -19.63
CA HIS A 200 6.25 -2.14 -19.24
C HIS A 200 7.56 -1.57 -19.82
N TYR A 201 8.63 -2.38 -19.88
CA TYR A 201 9.85 -2.02 -20.62
C TYR A 201 9.55 -1.70 -22.09
N GLN A 202 8.83 -2.60 -22.77
CA GLN A 202 8.54 -2.45 -24.20
C GLN A 202 7.75 -1.18 -24.49
N THR A 203 6.81 -0.82 -23.62
CA THR A 203 5.96 0.36 -23.80
C THR A 203 6.66 1.67 -23.40
N GLN A 204 7.40 1.68 -22.29
CA GLN A 204 7.89 2.93 -21.69
C GLN A 204 9.37 3.23 -21.99
N TYR A 205 10.21 2.19 -22.05
CA TYR A 205 11.67 2.39 -22.03
C TYR A 205 12.40 1.86 -23.26
N LYS A 206 11.74 1.10 -24.13
CA LYS A 206 12.36 0.52 -25.34
C LYS A 206 13.02 1.59 -26.21
N THR A 207 12.34 2.70 -26.45
CA THR A 207 12.88 3.78 -27.29
C THR A 207 14.08 4.46 -26.64
N LYS A 208 14.07 4.64 -25.30
CA LYS A 208 15.16 5.28 -24.55
C LYS A 208 16.38 4.38 -24.36
N LEU A 209 16.17 3.08 -24.14
CA LEU A 209 17.20 2.14 -23.70
C LEU A 209 17.58 1.10 -24.75
N GLY A 210 16.78 0.95 -25.82
CA GLY A 210 16.91 -0.13 -26.80
C GLY A 210 18.25 -0.17 -27.50
N ASP A 211 18.79 0.98 -27.94
CA ASP A 211 20.07 1.01 -28.65
C ASP A 211 21.24 0.66 -27.74
N TYR A 212 21.21 1.13 -26.49
CA TYR A 212 22.19 0.73 -25.48
C TYR A 212 22.10 -0.78 -25.21
N LEU A 213 20.90 -1.33 -25.00
CA LEU A 213 20.72 -2.75 -24.69
C LEU A 213 21.13 -3.63 -25.87
N LYS A 214 20.84 -3.22 -27.11
CA LYS A 214 21.38 -3.89 -28.31
C LYS A 214 22.90 -3.86 -28.35
N SER A 215 23.53 -2.73 -28.01
CA SER A 215 25.00 -2.61 -28.03
C SER A 215 25.70 -3.54 -27.04
N VAL A 216 25.02 -3.91 -25.94
CA VAL A 216 25.51 -4.90 -24.95
C VAL A 216 24.97 -6.32 -25.18
N GLY A 217 24.36 -6.59 -26.34
CA GLY A 217 23.88 -7.93 -26.72
C GLY A 217 22.51 -8.34 -26.15
N LEU A 218 21.73 -7.40 -25.60
CA LEU A 218 20.39 -7.62 -25.03
C LEU A 218 19.30 -7.05 -25.95
N SER A 219 19.11 -7.64 -27.13
CA SER A 219 18.06 -7.22 -28.06
C SER A 219 16.66 -7.74 -27.72
N ASP A 220 16.57 -8.96 -27.15
CA ASP A 220 15.32 -9.61 -26.79
C ASP A 220 15.32 -10.01 -25.32
N ILE A 221 14.68 -9.18 -24.49
CA ILE A 221 14.46 -9.48 -23.07
C ILE A 221 13.29 -10.45 -22.97
N LYS A 222 13.53 -11.62 -22.41
CA LYS A 222 12.50 -12.64 -22.19
C LYS A 222 11.92 -12.48 -20.78
N PRO A 223 10.61 -12.77 -20.58
CA PRO A 223 9.99 -12.69 -19.27
C PRO A 223 10.34 -13.92 -18.41
N ASN A 224 11.62 -14.03 -18.03
CA ASN A 224 12.08 -15.06 -17.09
C ASN A 224 13.15 -14.49 -16.16
N GLY A 225 13.36 -15.16 -15.04
CA GLY A 225 14.24 -14.69 -13.98
C GLY A 225 15.69 -14.46 -14.41
N GLU A 226 16.26 -15.31 -15.27
CA GLU A 226 17.65 -15.17 -15.73
C GLU A 226 17.83 -13.96 -16.65
N SER A 227 16.94 -13.81 -17.64
CA SER A 227 16.97 -12.67 -18.56
C SER A 227 16.76 -11.35 -17.82
N LEU A 228 15.84 -11.32 -16.85
CA LEU A 228 15.60 -10.13 -16.03
C LEU A 228 16.75 -9.81 -15.08
N ILE A 229 17.47 -10.80 -14.52
CA ILE A 229 18.70 -10.54 -13.75
C ILE A 229 19.71 -9.77 -14.61
N VAL A 230 19.98 -10.27 -15.82
CA VAL A 230 20.96 -9.65 -16.71
C VAL A 230 20.50 -8.24 -17.11
N PHE A 231 19.23 -8.10 -17.49
CA PHE A 231 18.62 -6.82 -17.83
C PHE A 231 18.76 -5.79 -16.70
N PHE A 232 18.30 -6.10 -15.50
CA PHE A 232 18.40 -5.18 -14.36
C PHE A 232 19.86 -4.90 -13.97
N THR A 233 20.75 -5.87 -14.11
CA THR A 233 22.18 -5.68 -13.83
C THR A 233 22.81 -4.68 -14.81
N MET A 234 22.48 -4.76 -16.11
CA MET A 234 22.98 -3.79 -17.09
C MET A 234 22.43 -2.38 -16.86
N LEU A 235 21.15 -2.26 -16.48
CA LEU A 235 20.57 -0.97 -16.13
C LEU A 235 21.28 -0.34 -14.91
N ARG A 236 21.56 -1.13 -13.87
CA ARG A 236 22.33 -0.63 -12.72
C ARG A 236 23.75 -0.25 -13.11
N TYR A 237 24.42 -1.03 -13.96
CA TYR A 237 25.76 -0.70 -14.44
C TYR A 237 25.80 0.63 -15.21
N LYS A 238 24.71 0.96 -15.92
CA LYS A 238 24.52 2.26 -16.57
C LYS A 238 24.21 3.41 -15.60
N GLY A 239 24.02 3.11 -14.30
CA GLY A 239 23.80 4.10 -13.25
C GLY A 239 22.33 4.29 -12.86
N TYR A 240 21.40 3.46 -13.36
CA TYR A 240 20.00 3.59 -13.00
C TYR A 240 19.70 3.05 -11.60
N THR A 241 18.93 3.80 -10.83
CA THR A 241 18.20 3.33 -9.65
C THR A 241 16.89 2.70 -10.12
N ILE A 242 16.67 1.44 -9.76
CA ILE A 242 15.57 0.65 -10.30
C ILE A 242 14.54 0.38 -9.22
N SER A 243 13.28 0.69 -9.52
CA SER A 243 12.16 0.40 -8.65
C SER A 243 11.14 -0.54 -9.30
N ILE A 244 10.57 -1.45 -8.52
CA ILE A 244 9.46 -2.31 -8.94
C ILE A 244 8.27 -1.96 -8.05
N VAL A 245 7.12 -1.66 -8.63
CA VAL A 245 5.88 -1.43 -7.90
C VAL A 245 4.98 -2.62 -8.13
N LEU A 246 4.61 -3.31 -7.05
CA LEU A 246 3.52 -4.29 -7.04
C LEU A 246 2.32 -3.63 -6.35
N ASP A 247 1.33 -3.24 -7.14
CA ASP A 247 0.15 -2.51 -6.68
C ASP A 247 -1.03 -3.47 -6.47
N ASN A 248 -1.83 -3.27 -5.42
CA ASN A 248 -3.00 -4.07 -5.06
C ASN A 248 -2.71 -5.56 -4.80
N VAL A 249 -1.62 -5.85 -4.08
CA VAL A 249 -1.13 -7.24 -3.88
C VAL A 249 -2.08 -8.14 -3.08
N ASP A 250 -3.07 -7.57 -2.40
CA ASP A 250 -4.10 -8.27 -1.66
C ASP A 250 -5.42 -8.46 -2.41
N GLN A 251 -5.45 -8.17 -3.72
CA GLN A 251 -6.66 -8.26 -4.53
C GLN A 251 -7.32 -9.64 -4.44
N HIS A 252 -6.55 -10.73 -4.43
CA HIS A 252 -7.07 -12.10 -4.39
C HIS A 252 -7.03 -12.74 -3.00
N SER A 253 -6.79 -11.97 -1.93
CA SER A 253 -6.71 -12.51 -0.57
C SER A 253 -8.03 -13.16 -0.11
N TYR A 254 -9.16 -12.80 -0.70
CA TYR A 254 -10.44 -13.47 -0.47
C TYR A 254 -10.51 -14.89 -1.06
N THR A 255 -9.68 -15.18 -2.06
CA THR A 255 -9.64 -16.49 -2.73
C THR A 255 -8.71 -17.45 -1.99
N SER A 256 -7.57 -16.95 -1.51
CA SER A 256 -6.63 -17.73 -0.71
C SER A 256 -5.81 -16.84 0.21
N PRO A 257 -5.73 -17.13 1.52
CA PRO A 257 -4.84 -16.40 2.42
C PRO A 257 -3.35 -16.56 2.04
N LEU A 258 -3.00 -17.67 1.37
CA LEU A 258 -1.64 -17.92 0.89
C LEU A 258 -1.25 -17.04 -0.30
N TYR A 259 -2.20 -16.36 -0.95
CA TYR A 259 -1.92 -15.49 -2.10
C TYR A 259 -1.02 -14.33 -1.68
N GLN A 260 -1.43 -13.60 -0.65
CA GLN A 260 -0.69 -12.44 -0.15
C GLN A 260 0.69 -12.86 0.39
N GLU A 261 0.77 -13.97 1.12
CA GLU A 261 2.03 -14.53 1.60
C GLU A 261 2.98 -14.86 0.44
N ARG A 262 2.46 -15.51 -0.60
CA ARG A 262 3.24 -15.86 -1.80
C ARG A 262 3.73 -14.63 -2.54
N VAL A 263 2.89 -13.61 -2.71
CA VAL A 263 3.30 -12.34 -3.35
C VAL A 263 4.39 -11.67 -2.52
N PHE A 264 4.29 -11.68 -1.19
CA PHE A 264 5.28 -11.07 -0.32
C PHE A 264 6.63 -11.81 -0.34
N GLU A 265 6.60 -13.14 -0.33
CA GLU A 265 7.80 -13.97 -0.48
C GLU A 265 8.49 -13.74 -1.84
N LEU A 266 7.69 -13.73 -2.92
CA LEU A 266 8.19 -13.44 -4.26
C LEU A 266 8.76 -12.03 -4.33
N ALA A 267 8.08 -11.03 -3.79
CA ALA A 267 8.58 -9.66 -3.74
C ALA A 267 9.94 -9.58 -3.05
N GLN A 268 10.13 -10.25 -1.90
CA GLN A 268 11.43 -10.31 -1.22
C GLN A 268 12.50 -10.95 -2.09
N ASN A 269 12.20 -12.11 -2.67
CA ASN A 269 13.14 -12.83 -3.53
C ASN A 269 13.54 -11.97 -4.73
N LEU A 270 12.58 -11.43 -5.47
CA LEU A 270 12.80 -10.57 -6.64
C LEU A 270 13.57 -9.31 -6.27
N THR A 271 13.25 -8.68 -5.14
CA THR A 271 13.96 -7.50 -4.64
C THR A 271 15.45 -7.78 -4.42
N GLN A 272 15.77 -8.93 -3.80
CA GLN A 272 17.16 -9.30 -3.56
C GLN A 272 17.86 -9.81 -4.81
N LYS A 273 17.16 -10.53 -5.69
CA LYS A 273 17.68 -11.09 -6.94
C LYS A 273 17.98 -9.99 -7.96
N PHE A 274 17.07 -9.02 -8.09
CA PHE A 274 17.18 -7.91 -9.03
C PHE A 274 17.80 -6.66 -8.42
N LYS A 275 18.11 -6.64 -7.12
CA LYS A 275 18.71 -5.50 -6.40
C LYS A 275 17.96 -4.20 -6.70
N THR A 276 16.67 -4.20 -6.43
CA THR A 276 15.74 -3.08 -6.71
C THR A 276 15.19 -2.50 -5.41
N ILE A 277 14.51 -1.36 -5.54
CA ILE A 277 13.59 -0.86 -4.52
C ILE A 277 12.19 -1.34 -4.89
N THR A 278 11.61 -2.24 -4.10
CA THR A 278 10.27 -2.77 -4.38
C THR A 278 9.23 -2.09 -3.50
N LEU A 279 8.27 -1.40 -4.13
CA LEU A 279 7.10 -0.84 -3.46
C LEU A 279 5.96 -1.84 -3.54
N LEU A 280 5.34 -2.16 -2.40
CA LEU A 280 4.15 -3.00 -2.30
C LEU A 280 2.99 -2.14 -1.83
N THR A 281 1.83 -2.21 -2.46
CA THR A 281 0.63 -1.55 -1.94
C THR A 281 -0.40 -2.59 -1.48
N CYS A 282 -1.01 -2.34 -0.33
CA CYS A 282 -1.96 -3.28 0.30
C CYS A 282 -3.11 -2.53 0.98
N VAL A 283 -4.33 -3.03 0.87
CA VAL A 283 -5.52 -2.49 1.56
C VAL A 283 -5.45 -2.75 3.07
N ARG A 284 -5.09 -3.97 3.47
CA ARG A 284 -4.95 -4.34 4.88
C ARG A 284 -3.52 -4.61 5.28
N ASN A 285 -3.22 -4.32 6.55
CA ASN A 285 -2.00 -4.81 7.17
C ASN A 285 -2.08 -6.35 7.22
N PRO A 286 -1.16 -7.11 6.61
CA PRO A 286 -1.12 -8.57 6.80
C PRO A 286 -0.89 -8.98 8.26
N PHE A 287 -0.55 -8.02 9.14
CA PHE A 287 -0.16 -8.26 10.53
C PHE A 287 -1.21 -7.86 11.59
N SER A 288 -2.45 -7.44 11.25
CA SER A 288 -3.51 -7.24 12.27
C SER A 288 -4.93 -6.95 11.73
N ASP A 289 -5.93 -7.43 12.48
CA ASP A 289 -7.35 -7.02 12.47
C ASP A 289 -7.52 -5.55 12.88
N LEU A 290 -7.06 -4.61 12.05
CA LEU A 290 -7.31 -3.18 12.24
C LEU A 290 -8.20 -2.66 11.12
N GLN A 291 -9.41 -2.27 11.52
CA GLN A 291 -10.47 -1.70 10.70
C GLN A 291 -10.05 -0.35 10.10
N ASP A 292 -10.31 -0.22 8.79
CA ASP A 292 -10.55 0.98 7.99
C ASP A 292 -10.02 2.30 8.52
N GLN A 293 -8.81 2.71 8.13
CA GLN A 293 -8.44 4.14 8.05
C GLN A 293 -7.48 4.45 6.88
N ALA A 294 -7.65 5.65 6.32
CA ALA A 294 -6.79 6.24 5.29
C ALA A 294 -5.55 6.84 5.96
N CYS A 295 -4.46 6.09 5.99
CA CYS A 295 -3.22 6.50 6.62
C CYS A 295 -2.05 5.67 6.05
N TRP A 296 -1.18 6.31 5.26
CA TRP A 296 -0.02 5.67 4.61
C TRP A 296 1.00 5.22 5.65
N MET A 297 1.16 3.90 5.79
CA MET A 297 2.20 3.33 6.65
C MET A 297 3.32 2.78 5.78
N LEU A 298 4.55 3.22 6.03
CA LEU A 298 5.75 2.65 5.43
C LEU A 298 6.33 1.56 6.32
N ILE A 299 6.56 0.36 5.78
CA ILE A 299 7.42 -0.65 6.41
C ILE A 299 8.66 -0.85 5.55
N THR A 300 9.84 -0.53 6.09
CA THR A 300 11.14 -0.83 5.48
C THR A 300 11.76 -2.07 6.10
N SER A 301 11.71 -3.19 5.39
CA SER A 301 12.45 -4.40 5.79
C SER A 301 13.93 -4.22 5.44
N ARG A 302 14.72 -3.75 6.42
CA ARG A 302 16.19 -3.64 6.29
C ARG A 302 16.93 -4.95 6.57
N ASN A 303 16.28 -5.91 7.20
CA ASN A 303 16.82 -7.23 7.48
C ASN A 303 15.86 -8.25 6.88
N SER A 304 16.43 -9.22 6.16
CA SER A 304 15.75 -10.46 5.76
C SER A 304 14.81 -10.86 6.88
N ILE A 305 13.51 -10.84 6.61
CA ILE A 305 12.54 -11.50 7.47
C ILE A 305 12.94 -12.95 7.39
N SER A 306 13.71 -13.40 8.39
CA SER A 306 14.12 -14.79 8.53
C SER A 306 12.87 -15.64 8.31
N ASN A 307 12.97 -16.63 7.43
CA ASN A 307 11.93 -17.59 7.01
C ASN A 307 11.21 -18.34 8.16
N ARG A 308 11.40 -17.93 9.42
CA ARG A 308 10.76 -18.45 10.63
C ARG A 308 9.78 -17.48 11.31
N GLN A 309 9.56 -16.26 10.84
CA GLN A 309 8.64 -15.30 11.52
C GLN A 309 7.25 -15.15 10.89
N ILE A 310 6.91 -15.91 9.84
CA ILE A 310 5.56 -15.91 9.24
C ILE A 310 4.60 -16.89 9.94
N LEU A 311 5.04 -17.70 10.91
CA LEU A 311 4.16 -18.67 11.59
C LEU A 311 3.99 -18.39 13.10
N ARG A 312 2.72 -18.19 13.46
CA ARG A 312 2.10 -18.07 14.80
C ARG A 312 2.26 -16.73 15.52
N ILE A 313 1.26 -15.88 15.33
CA ILE A 313 0.71 -15.06 16.42
C ILE A 313 -0.81 -15.27 16.39
N LEU A 314 -1.28 -16.17 17.26
CA LEU A 314 -2.63 -16.11 17.83
C LEU A 314 -2.67 -14.98 18.87
#